data_AF-A0A0F7ZQA3-F1
#
_entry.id   AF-A0A0F7ZQA3-F1
#
_cell.length_a   1.000
_cell.length_b   1.000
_cell.length_c   1.000
_cell.angle_alpha   90.00
_cell.angle_beta   90.00
_cell.angle_gamma   90.00
#
_symmetry.space_group_name_H-M   'P 1'
#
loop_
_entity.id
_entity.type
_entity.pdbx_description
1 polymer ?
#
loop_
_entity_poly.entity_id
_entity_poly.type
_entity_poly.pdbx_seq_one_letter_code
_entity_poly.pdbx_strand_id
1 'polypeptide(L)'
;MTVSRGWHLFKNPSPAYLSLVVLPLSSLAIAFFIVRNWLFGPSVRHVPLPASKRKTLNEKDTFMQHTQSLGLPIPDTQVVKTESDIIEFLRRRGGLTLTAGASQYLLKLIGVNDLARFNMPLLPLATEDETLHRIGAVPLSGDSSFIPREGLCGIVGAADVLRGAASRVAPEPQDAGLHRSMAQAGGAAWTGHVGFDFLAKAEPDDKMAYQVRMYPIECSPRVHTAVVLFNDTPAMVDEYLAILDDAVPTRKPLVQLSPRR
;
A
#
# COMPACT_ATOMS: atom_id res chain seq x y z
N MET A 1 -23.29 85.36 -40.86
CA MET A 1 -24.64 84.94 -40.41
C MET A 1 -24.87 83.58 -41.04
N THR A 2 -24.94 82.42 -40.38
CA THR A 2 -25.24 82.10 -38.98
C THR A 2 -24.59 80.73 -38.71
N VAL A 3 -23.69 80.62 -37.73
CA VAL A 3 -23.08 79.35 -37.30
C VAL A 3 -23.66 79.03 -35.93
N SER A 4 -24.37 77.91 -35.81
CA SER A 4 -24.90 77.38 -34.56
C SER A 4 -24.00 76.26 -34.04
N ARG A 5 -23.73 76.32 -32.72
CA ARG A 5 -22.92 75.42 -31.91
C ARG A 5 -23.60 74.07 -31.69
N GLY A 6 -22.82 73.01 -31.48
CA GLY A 6 -23.28 71.76 -30.88
C GLY A 6 -22.13 70.90 -30.37
N TRP A 7 -21.99 70.82 -29.04
CA TRP A 7 -20.91 70.18 -28.30
C TRP A 7 -21.07 68.65 -28.17
N HIS A 8 -19.94 68.01 -27.86
CA HIS A 8 -19.68 66.60 -27.56
C HIS A 8 -20.74 65.81 -26.78
N LEU A 9 -20.91 64.54 -27.17
CA LEU A 9 -21.42 63.46 -26.32
C LEU A 9 -20.69 62.14 -26.66
N PHE A 10 -19.52 61.92 -26.08
CA PHE A 10 -19.02 60.56 -25.85
C PHE A 10 -19.79 59.99 -24.65
N LYS A 11 -20.76 59.12 -24.91
CA LYS A 11 -21.42 58.34 -23.85
C LYS A 11 -20.60 57.08 -23.58
N ASN A 12 -19.99 57.04 -22.40
CA ASN A 12 -19.41 55.84 -21.77
C ASN A 12 -20.41 54.67 -21.79
N PRO A 13 -20.03 53.45 -22.23
CA PRO A 13 -20.84 52.27 -21.97
C PRO A 13 -20.75 51.92 -20.47
N SER A 14 -21.89 51.57 -19.88
CA SER A 14 -21.98 51.22 -18.46
C SER A 14 -21.26 49.91 -18.16
N PRO A 15 -20.68 49.73 -16.95
CA PRO A 15 -19.99 48.49 -16.55
C PRO A 15 -20.90 47.25 -16.51
N ALA A 16 -22.22 47.42 -16.58
CA ALA A 16 -23.19 46.32 -16.66
C ALA A 16 -23.24 45.63 -18.05
N TYR A 17 -22.80 46.31 -19.11
CA TYR A 17 -22.74 45.71 -20.46
C TYR A 17 -21.54 44.77 -20.63
N LEU A 18 -20.43 45.03 -19.92
CA LEU A 18 -19.27 44.13 -19.91
C LEU A 18 -19.56 42.83 -19.15
N SER A 19 -20.36 42.85 -18.08
CA SER A 19 -20.62 41.65 -17.28
C SER A 19 -21.52 40.63 -17.98
N LEU A 20 -22.54 41.07 -18.73
CA LEU A 20 -23.49 40.15 -19.41
C LEU A 20 -22.92 39.46 -20.65
N VAL A 21 -21.91 40.05 -21.31
CA VAL A 21 -21.30 39.50 -22.54
C VAL A 21 -20.03 38.69 -22.23
N VAL A 22 -19.29 39.04 -21.18
CA VAL A 22 -18.04 38.32 -20.81
C VAL A 22 -18.31 37.01 -20.08
N LEU A 23 -19.38 36.90 -19.28
CA LEU A 23 -19.79 35.66 -18.59
C LEU A 23 -20.17 34.48 -19.53
N PRO A 24 -20.95 34.67 -20.62
CA PRO A 24 -21.26 33.57 -21.53
C PRO A 24 -20.07 33.20 -22.42
N LEU A 25 -19.24 34.15 -22.83
CA LEU A 25 -18.04 33.87 -23.64
C LEU A 25 -16.99 33.09 -22.85
N SER A 26 -16.78 33.40 -21.56
CA SER A 26 -15.89 32.61 -20.70
C SER A 26 -16.44 31.21 -20.46
N SER A 27 -17.75 31.07 -20.28
CA SER A 27 -18.41 29.77 -20.11
C SER A 27 -18.32 28.91 -21.37
N LEU A 28 -18.51 29.50 -22.56
CA LEU A 28 -18.32 28.84 -23.85
C LEU A 28 -16.86 28.47 -24.11
N ALA A 29 -15.91 29.34 -23.74
CA ALA A 29 -14.48 29.04 -23.85
C ALA A 29 -14.05 27.91 -22.91
N ILE A 30 -14.56 27.88 -21.68
CA ILE A 30 -14.33 26.79 -20.72
C ILE A 30 -14.96 25.49 -21.23
N ALA A 31 -16.21 25.52 -21.69
CA ALA A 31 -16.88 24.35 -22.25
C ALA A 31 -16.15 23.84 -23.50
N PHE A 32 -15.70 24.73 -24.39
CA PHE A 32 -14.87 24.38 -25.53
C PHE A 32 -13.53 23.76 -25.11
N PHE A 33 -12.86 24.30 -24.09
CA PHE A 33 -11.63 23.71 -23.56
C PHE A 33 -11.85 22.34 -22.93
N ILE A 34 -12.94 22.15 -22.18
CA ILE A 34 -13.30 20.86 -21.59
C ILE A 34 -13.60 19.84 -22.68
N VAL A 35 -14.44 20.19 -23.66
CA VAL A 35 -14.80 19.30 -24.78
C VAL A 35 -13.59 19.01 -25.66
N ARG A 36 -12.77 20.01 -25.96
CA ARG A 36 -11.53 19.83 -26.73
C ARG A 36 -10.54 18.94 -25.97
N ASN A 37 -10.37 19.11 -24.66
CA ASN A 37 -9.49 18.27 -23.86
C ASN A 37 -10.06 16.85 -23.65
N TRP A 38 -11.38 16.70 -23.66
CA TRP A 38 -12.04 15.39 -23.59
C TRP A 38 -11.95 14.62 -24.91
N LEU A 39 -12.09 15.31 -26.05
CA LEU A 39 -12.02 14.71 -27.39
C LEU A 39 -10.60 14.56 -27.93
N PHE A 40 -9.72 15.52 -27.62
CA PHE A 40 -8.40 15.66 -28.23
C PHE A 40 -7.27 15.91 -27.21
N GLY A 41 -7.57 15.85 -25.91
CA GLY A 41 -6.54 15.91 -24.89
C GLY A 41 -5.67 14.65 -24.92
N PRO A 42 -4.46 14.71 -24.34
CA PRO A 42 -3.60 13.55 -24.24
C PRO A 42 -4.34 12.42 -23.50
N SER A 43 -4.47 11.27 -24.16
CA SER A 43 -5.03 10.08 -23.54
C SER A 43 -4.08 9.59 -22.44
N VAL A 44 -4.50 9.70 -21.19
CA VAL A 44 -3.72 9.20 -20.04
C VAL A 44 -4.04 7.72 -19.84
N ARG A 45 -3.05 6.86 -20.10
CA ARG A 45 -3.16 5.42 -19.79
C ARG A 45 -2.75 5.21 -18.34
N HIS A 46 -3.73 4.95 -17.47
CA HIS A 46 -3.51 4.58 -16.08
C HIS A 46 -3.45 3.06 -15.96
N VAL A 47 -2.40 2.53 -15.33
CA VAL A 47 -2.21 1.07 -15.16
C VAL A 47 -2.13 0.68 -13.68
N PRO A 48 -3.26 0.73 -12.96
CA PRO A 48 -3.30 0.30 -11.58
C PRO A 48 -3.53 -1.20 -11.46
N LEU A 49 -3.33 -1.73 -10.27
CA LEU A 49 -4.00 -2.95 -9.87
C LEU A 49 -5.54 -2.77 -9.92
N PRO A 50 -6.31 -3.84 -10.24
CA PRO A 50 -7.76 -3.81 -10.17
C PRO A 50 -8.25 -3.30 -8.81
N ALA A 51 -9.27 -2.43 -8.80
CA ALA A 51 -9.73 -1.77 -7.58
C ALA A 51 -10.18 -2.76 -6.48
N SER A 52 -10.84 -3.86 -6.87
CA SER A 52 -11.22 -4.93 -5.95
C SER A 52 -10.00 -5.57 -5.27
N LYS A 53 -8.91 -5.78 -6.02
CA LYS A 53 -7.67 -6.35 -5.49
C LYS A 53 -6.86 -5.36 -4.66
N ARG A 54 -6.85 -4.07 -5.02
CA ARG A 54 -6.18 -3.04 -4.20
C ARG A 54 -6.73 -3.00 -2.78
N LYS A 55 -8.06 -3.12 -2.62
CA LYS A 55 -8.68 -3.16 -1.29
C LYS A 55 -8.21 -4.41 -0.52
N THR A 56 -8.38 -5.60 -1.11
CA THR A 56 -7.99 -6.88 -0.50
C THR A 56 -6.51 -6.94 -0.12
N LEU A 57 -5.62 -6.34 -0.91
CA LEU A 57 -4.18 -6.40 -0.66
C LEU A 57 -3.71 -5.34 0.34
N ASN A 58 -4.34 -4.17 0.36
CA ASN A 58 -3.95 -3.07 1.24
C ASN A 58 -4.48 -3.22 2.67
N GLU A 59 -5.63 -3.87 2.84
CA GLU A 59 -6.23 -4.14 4.15
C GLU A 59 -5.60 -5.40 4.77
N LYS A 60 -5.06 -5.27 5.99
CA LYS A 60 -4.24 -6.33 6.60
C LYS A 60 -5.01 -7.64 6.83
N ASP A 61 -6.25 -7.56 7.29
CA ASP A 61 -7.11 -8.70 7.56
C ASP A 61 -7.46 -9.46 6.28
N THR A 62 -7.91 -8.74 5.26
CA THR A 62 -8.26 -9.36 3.97
C THR A 62 -7.01 -9.85 3.22
N PHE A 63 -5.86 -9.22 3.43
CA PHE A 63 -4.57 -9.71 2.94
C PHE A 63 -4.16 -11.03 3.61
N MET A 64 -4.33 -11.16 4.93
CA MET A 64 -4.05 -12.41 5.65
C MET A 64 -4.99 -13.54 5.19
N GLN A 65 -6.29 -13.25 5.05
CA GLN A 65 -7.26 -14.21 4.51
C GLN A 65 -6.91 -14.62 3.07
N HIS A 66 -6.46 -13.68 2.25
CA HIS A 66 -6.01 -13.98 0.90
C HIS A 66 -4.75 -14.85 0.89
N THR A 67 -3.75 -14.53 1.72
CA THR A 67 -2.52 -15.30 1.86
C THR A 67 -2.83 -16.73 2.31
N GLN A 68 -3.72 -16.88 3.30
CA GLN A 68 -4.18 -18.18 3.77
C GLN A 68 -4.94 -18.97 2.70
N SER A 69 -5.80 -18.31 1.89
CA SER A 69 -6.53 -18.99 0.81
C SER A 69 -5.64 -19.47 -0.34
N LEU A 70 -4.42 -18.93 -0.43
CA LEU A 70 -3.36 -19.42 -1.33
C LEU A 70 -2.56 -20.59 -0.75
N GLY A 71 -2.86 -21.02 0.48
CA GLY A 71 -2.11 -22.07 1.18
C GLY A 71 -0.73 -21.63 1.66
N LEU A 72 -0.47 -20.31 1.70
CA LEU A 72 0.81 -19.75 2.12
C LEU A 72 0.83 -19.58 3.65
N PRO A 73 2.03 -19.68 4.28
CA PRO A 73 2.15 -19.53 5.72
C PRO A 73 1.78 -18.09 6.12
N ILE A 74 0.98 -17.96 7.17
CA ILE A 74 0.66 -16.67 7.80
C ILE A 74 1.27 -16.64 9.21
N PRO A 75 1.67 -15.46 9.72
CA PRO A 75 2.09 -15.36 11.11
C PRO A 75 0.91 -15.69 12.03
N ASP A 76 1.19 -16.03 13.29
CA ASP A 76 0.12 -16.15 14.27
C ASP A 76 -0.52 -14.78 14.51
N THR A 77 -1.77 -14.65 14.08
CA THR A 77 -2.53 -13.40 14.02
C THR A 77 -4.00 -13.68 14.24
N GLN A 78 -4.70 -12.75 14.90
CA GLN A 78 -6.15 -12.79 15.06
C GLN A 78 -6.70 -11.37 15.06
N VAL A 79 -7.87 -11.17 14.46
CA VAL A 79 -8.62 -9.91 14.60
C VAL A 79 -9.21 -9.85 16.00
N VAL A 80 -8.86 -8.81 16.76
CA VAL A 80 -9.40 -8.51 18.09
C VAL A 80 -10.07 -7.14 18.10
N LYS A 81 -11.18 -6.99 18.82
CA LYS A 81 -11.99 -5.75 18.85
C LYS A 81 -12.11 -5.16 20.25
N THR A 82 -11.98 -5.99 21.28
CA THR A 82 -12.15 -5.59 22.69
C THR A 82 -10.91 -5.93 23.52
N GLU A 83 -10.79 -5.34 24.71
CA GLU A 83 -9.72 -5.68 25.66
C GLU A 83 -9.78 -7.16 26.03
N SER A 84 -10.99 -7.71 26.22
CA SER A 84 -11.22 -9.12 26.50
C SER A 84 -10.70 -10.03 25.39
N ASP A 85 -10.87 -9.65 24.12
CA ASP A 85 -10.32 -10.41 23.00
C ASP A 85 -8.78 -10.45 23.04
N ILE A 86 -8.13 -9.33 23.40
CA ILE A 86 -6.68 -9.26 23.55
C ILE A 86 -6.22 -10.16 24.70
N ILE A 87 -6.90 -10.08 25.84
CA ILE A 87 -6.58 -10.89 27.03
C ILE A 87 -6.72 -12.39 26.72
N GLU A 88 -7.81 -12.78 26.06
CA GLU A 88 -8.04 -14.17 25.67
C GLU A 88 -7.00 -14.64 24.64
N PHE A 89 -6.69 -13.80 23.65
CA PHE A 89 -5.65 -14.07 22.66
C PHE A 89 -4.31 -14.41 23.33
N LEU A 90 -3.88 -13.58 24.30
CA LEU A 90 -2.62 -13.75 25.03
C LEU A 90 -2.66 -14.97 25.96
N ARG A 91 -3.77 -15.19 26.68
CA ARG A 91 -3.94 -16.35 27.57
C ARG A 91 -3.78 -17.69 26.85
N ARG A 92 -4.28 -17.78 25.61
CA ARG A 92 -4.12 -18.98 24.77
C ARG A 92 -2.68 -19.20 24.29
N ARG A 93 -1.78 -18.22 24.44
CA ARG A 93 -0.45 -18.15 23.81
C ARG A 93 0.70 -17.87 24.79
N GLY A 94 0.52 -18.24 26.06
CA GLY A 94 1.57 -18.12 27.08
C GLY A 94 1.22 -17.19 28.23
N GLY A 95 0.05 -16.55 28.21
CA GLY A 95 -0.45 -15.76 29.34
C GLY A 95 -0.20 -14.26 29.20
N LEU A 96 -0.46 -13.54 30.29
CA LEU A 96 -0.34 -12.08 30.39
C LEU A 96 1.02 -11.63 30.94
N THR A 97 1.96 -12.55 31.13
CA THR A 97 3.30 -12.26 31.65
C THR A 97 4.33 -12.79 30.67
N LEU A 98 5.29 -11.95 30.29
CA LEU A 98 6.39 -12.33 29.42
C LEU A 98 7.32 -13.30 30.14
N THR A 99 7.36 -14.53 29.65
CA THR A 99 8.28 -15.57 30.13
C THR A 99 9.40 -15.81 29.11
N ALA A 100 10.54 -16.32 29.59
CA ALA A 100 11.67 -16.61 28.71
C ALA A 100 11.26 -17.64 27.64
N GLY A 101 11.45 -17.28 26.37
CA GLY A 101 11.06 -18.12 25.23
C GLY A 101 9.60 -17.97 24.79
N ALA A 102 8.78 -17.16 25.48
CA ALA A 102 7.43 -16.85 25.04
C ALA A 102 7.40 -15.79 23.93
N SER A 103 6.43 -15.92 23.04
CA SER A 103 6.16 -14.99 21.97
C SER A 103 5.59 -13.67 22.51
N GLN A 104 6.13 -12.55 22.04
CA GLN A 104 5.49 -11.24 22.18
C GLN A 104 4.72 -10.89 20.92
N TYR A 105 3.71 -10.06 21.04
CA TYR A 105 2.79 -9.70 19.97
C TYR A 105 2.67 -8.19 19.85
N LEU A 106 2.94 -7.66 18.66
CA LEU A 106 2.69 -6.27 18.31
C LEU A 106 1.24 -6.08 17.93
N LEU A 107 0.51 -5.23 18.65
CA LEU A 107 -0.88 -4.97 18.39
C LEU A 107 -1.04 -3.95 17.24
N LYS A 108 -1.39 -4.38 16.02
CA LYS A 108 -1.53 -3.48 14.86
C LYS A 108 -2.96 -3.09 14.51
N LEU A 109 -3.26 -1.79 14.41
CA LEU A 109 -4.56 -1.30 13.89
C LEU A 109 -4.84 -1.71 12.44
N ILE A 110 -6.11 -1.99 12.17
CA ILE A 110 -6.72 -2.15 10.86
C ILE A 110 -7.38 -0.81 10.47
N GLY A 111 -7.05 -0.31 9.28
CA GLY A 111 -7.54 0.99 8.77
C GLY A 111 -6.52 2.14 8.87
N VAL A 112 -6.99 3.34 8.58
CA VAL A 112 -6.20 4.58 8.46
C VAL A 112 -6.56 5.52 9.60
N ASN A 113 -6.15 5.17 10.83
CA ASN A 113 -6.19 6.11 11.95
C ASN A 113 -4.75 6.45 12.36
N ASP A 114 -4.24 7.54 11.81
CA ASP A 114 -2.83 7.92 11.93
C ASP A 114 -2.41 8.35 13.34
N LEU A 115 -3.36 8.78 14.18
CA LEU A 115 -3.09 9.18 15.56
C LEU A 115 -2.74 7.98 16.46
N ALA A 116 -3.29 6.80 16.18
CA ALA A 116 -3.09 5.61 17.00
C ALA A 116 -1.95 4.69 16.49
N ARG A 117 -1.28 5.06 15.38
CA ARG A 117 -0.13 4.32 14.83
C ARG A 117 1.12 4.35 15.72
N PHE A 118 1.31 5.39 16.51
CA PHE A 118 2.58 5.66 17.21
C PHE A 118 2.69 4.98 18.58
N ASN A 119 1.62 4.39 19.12
CA ASN A 119 1.60 3.86 20.48
C ASN A 119 1.10 2.41 20.57
N MET A 120 1.56 1.55 19.65
CA MET A 120 1.16 0.14 19.59
C MET A 120 2.08 -0.72 20.46
N PRO A 121 1.57 -1.37 21.52
CA PRO A 121 2.40 -2.15 22.43
C PRO A 121 2.85 -3.48 21.84
N LEU A 122 4.03 -3.93 22.28
CA LEU A 122 4.40 -5.34 22.32
C LEU A 122 3.84 -5.94 23.62
N LEU A 123 3.09 -7.03 23.54
CA LEU A 123 2.44 -7.71 24.66
C LEU A 123 2.71 -9.22 24.61
N PRO A 124 2.85 -9.95 25.72
CA PRO A 124 2.78 -9.45 27.09
C PRO A 124 4.06 -8.69 27.50
N LEU A 125 3.94 -7.93 28.59
CA LEU A 125 5.03 -7.23 29.28
C LEU A 125 5.57 -8.07 30.44
N ALA A 126 6.55 -7.55 31.18
CA ALA A 126 7.24 -8.29 32.24
C ALA A 126 6.32 -8.76 33.37
N THR A 127 5.19 -8.10 33.58
CA THR A 127 4.17 -8.48 34.58
C THR A 127 2.76 -8.47 34.00
N GLU A 128 1.85 -9.22 34.63
CA GLU A 128 0.41 -9.23 34.29
C GLU A 128 -0.22 -7.84 34.46
N ASP A 129 0.09 -7.14 35.56
CA ASP A 129 -0.46 -5.81 35.84
C ASP A 129 -0.03 -4.78 34.79
N GLU A 130 1.24 -4.77 34.39
CA GLU A 130 1.72 -3.90 33.31
C GLU A 130 1.02 -4.22 31.99
N THR A 131 0.84 -5.51 31.68
CA THR A 131 0.17 -5.95 30.45
C THR A 131 -1.29 -5.49 30.42
N LEU A 132 -2.03 -5.69 31.51
CA LEU A 132 -3.44 -5.26 31.62
C LEU A 132 -3.56 -3.73 31.56
N HIS A 133 -2.70 -3.01 32.28
CA HIS A 133 -2.67 -1.55 32.22
C HIS A 133 -2.40 -1.05 30.79
N ARG A 134 -1.46 -1.70 30.08
CA ARG A 134 -1.12 -1.35 28.72
C ARG A 134 -2.24 -1.63 27.73
N ILE A 135 -3.00 -2.72 27.93
CA ILE A 135 -4.20 -3.04 27.14
C ILE A 135 -5.28 -1.98 27.34
N GLY A 136 -5.56 -1.56 28.58
CA GLY A 136 -6.56 -0.52 28.87
C GLY A 136 -6.21 0.87 28.32
N ALA A 137 -4.93 1.12 28.00
CA ALA A 137 -4.48 2.34 27.35
C ALA A 137 -4.59 2.29 25.81
N VAL A 138 -4.97 1.16 25.22
CA VAL A 138 -5.17 1.04 23.78
C VAL A 138 -6.48 1.74 23.41
N PRO A 139 -6.47 2.68 22.44
CA PRO A 139 -7.69 3.35 22.00
C PRO A 139 -8.53 2.41 21.12
N LEU A 140 -9.18 1.43 21.74
CA LEU A 140 -10.14 0.51 21.13
C LEU A 140 -11.45 1.26 20.85
N SER A 141 -11.46 2.22 19.93
CA SER A 141 -12.68 2.91 19.50
C SER A 141 -13.06 2.54 18.07
N GLY A 142 -14.34 2.24 17.85
CA GLY A 142 -14.94 1.98 16.53
C GLY A 142 -14.70 0.57 15.96
N ASP A 143 -14.64 0.47 14.63
CA ASP A 143 -14.38 -0.77 13.86
C ASP A 143 -12.90 -1.22 13.90
N SER A 144 -12.09 -0.58 14.76
CA SER A 144 -10.65 -0.77 14.87
C SER A 144 -10.36 -2.19 15.33
N SER A 145 -10.00 -3.03 14.36
CA SER A 145 -9.57 -4.39 14.60
C SER A 145 -8.05 -4.39 14.75
N PHE A 146 -7.52 -5.17 15.69
CA PHE A 146 -6.07 -5.30 15.84
C PHE A 146 -5.59 -6.68 15.42
N ILE A 147 -4.35 -6.74 14.95
CA ILE A 147 -3.63 -7.97 14.62
C ILE A 147 -2.42 -8.05 15.55
N PRO A 148 -2.45 -8.89 16.59
CA PRO A 148 -1.26 -9.25 17.35
C PRO A 148 -0.30 -9.98 16.41
N ARG A 149 0.97 -9.56 16.36
CA ARG A 149 2.00 -10.19 15.52
C ARG A 149 3.23 -10.54 16.33
N GLU A 150 3.66 -11.78 16.23
CA GLU A 150 4.86 -12.28 16.90
C GLU A 150 6.11 -11.38 16.69
N GLY A 151 6.88 -11.14 17.75
CA GLY A 151 8.00 -10.20 17.85
C GLY A 151 9.11 -10.44 16.82
N LEU A 152 9.63 -9.34 16.27
CA LEU A 152 10.40 -9.30 15.02
C LEU A 152 11.81 -9.92 15.11
N CYS A 153 12.15 -10.85 14.21
CA CYS A 153 13.55 -11.19 13.86
C CYS A 153 14.03 -10.46 12.59
N GLY A 154 13.13 -9.80 11.85
CA GLY A 154 13.46 -8.89 10.74
C GLY A 154 12.25 -8.63 9.82
N ILE A 155 12.29 -7.51 9.09
CA ILE A 155 11.35 -7.21 7.99
C ILE A 155 12.16 -7.21 6.70
N VAL A 156 11.76 -8.03 5.72
CA VAL A 156 12.32 -8.02 4.37
C VAL A 156 11.26 -7.47 3.43
N GLY A 157 11.55 -6.35 2.79
CA GLY A 157 10.68 -5.75 1.77
C GLY A 157 11.09 -6.21 0.38
N ALA A 158 10.12 -6.64 -0.42
CA ALA A 158 10.30 -6.97 -1.83
C ALA A 158 9.36 -6.11 -2.69
N ALA A 159 9.78 -5.81 -3.92
CA ALA A 159 9.05 -4.96 -4.85
C ALA A 159 8.99 -5.59 -6.24
N ASP A 160 7.79 -5.62 -6.80
CA ASP A 160 7.43 -6.28 -8.04
C ASP A 160 6.77 -5.30 -9.00
N VAL A 161 7.22 -5.32 -10.25
CA VAL A 161 6.47 -4.77 -11.39
C VAL A 161 5.74 -5.93 -12.07
N LEU A 162 4.41 -5.84 -12.11
CA LEU A 162 3.52 -6.89 -12.59
C LEU A 162 2.88 -6.50 -13.92
N ARG A 163 2.87 -7.46 -14.85
CA ARG A 163 2.07 -7.40 -16.07
C ARG A 163 1.43 -8.77 -16.30
N GLY A 164 0.21 -8.93 -15.79
CA GLY A 164 -0.44 -10.22 -15.71
C GLY A 164 0.28 -11.17 -14.76
N ALA A 165 0.35 -12.46 -15.10
CA ALA A 165 0.86 -13.53 -14.21
C ALA A 165 2.39 -13.50 -13.98
N ALA A 166 3.08 -12.49 -14.49
CA ALA A 166 4.54 -12.39 -14.49
C ALA A 166 5.02 -11.29 -13.54
N SER A 167 5.79 -11.70 -12.53
CA SER A 167 6.70 -10.84 -11.76
C SER A 167 8.00 -10.65 -12.54
N ARG A 168 8.44 -9.39 -12.63
CA ARG A 168 9.58 -8.99 -13.45
C ARG A 168 10.78 -8.49 -12.65
N VAL A 169 10.63 -8.21 -11.36
CA VAL A 169 11.74 -7.75 -10.49
C VAL A 169 11.63 -8.46 -9.14
N ALA A 170 12.68 -9.15 -8.70
CA ALA A 170 12.70 -9.76 -7.37
C ALA A 170 14.09 -9.63 -6.71
N PRO A 171 14.16 -9.35 -5.39
CA PRO A 171 15.40 -9.48 -4.64
C PRO A 171 15.79 -10.96 -4.39
N GLU A 172 17.09 -11.21 -4.18
CA GLU A 172 17.78 -12.50 -3.96
C GLU A 172 17.65 -13.01 -2.48
N PRO A 173 18.05 -14.25 -2.11
CA PRO A 173 17.59 -15.57 -2.54
C PRO A 173 16.85 -16.39 -1.46
N GLN A 174 16.70 -15.92 -0.21
CA GLN A 174 16.37 -16.86 0.88
C GLN A 174 14.95 -17.43 0.86
N ASP A 175 14.02 -16.86 0.09
CA ASP A 175 12.74 -17.53 -0.20
C ASP A 175 12.02 -16.98 -1.45
N ALA A 176 12.72 -16.96 -2.59
CA ALA A 176 12.16 -16.47 -3.87
C ALA A 176 10.87 -17.19 -4.29
N GLY A 177 10.56 -18.35 -3.69
CA GLY A 177 9.31 -19.09 -3.90
C GLY A 177 8.09 -18.38 -3.32
N LEU A 178 8.18 -17.84 -2.10
CA LEU A 178 7.04 -17.22 -1.42
C LEU A 178 6.62 -15.92 -2.10
N HIS A 179 7.59 -15.05 -2.40
CA HIS A 179 7.39 -13.82 -3.17
C HIS A 179 6.75 -14.11 -4.54
N ARG A 180 7.31 -15.08 -5.27
CA ARG A 180 6.80 -15.46 -6.59
C ARG A 180 5.39 -16.04 -6.51
N SER A 181 5.08 -16.82 -5.47
CA SER A 181 3.74 -17.39 -5.26
C SER A 181 2.70 -16.29 -5.04
N MET A 182 3.05 -15.26 -4.26
CA MET A 182 2.19 -14.08 -4.04
C MET A 182 1.96 -13.31 -5.35
N ALA A 183 3.00 -13.05 -6.13
CA ALA A 183 2.87 -12.37 -7.41
C ALA A 183 2.06 -13.18 -8.44
N GLN A 184 2.29 -14.49 -8.53
CA GLN A 184 1.62 -15.38 -9.46
C GLN A 184 0.14 -15.59 -9.13
N ALA A 185 -0.24 -15.52 -7.86
CA ALA A 185 -1.64 -15.57 -7.42
C ALA A 185 -2.51 -14.48 -8.05
N GLY A 186 -1.89 -13.36 -8.47
CA GLY A 186 -2.55 -12.31 -9.22
C GLY A 186 -3.01 -12.69 -10.62
N GLY A 187 -2.33 -13.66 -11.24
CA GLY A 187 -2.58 -14.08 -12.61
C GLY A 187 -2.58 -12.92 -13.60
N ALA A 188 -3.21 -13.13 -14.76
CA ALA A 188 -3.28 -12.13 -15.83
C ALA A 188 -3.95 -10.79 -15.43
N ALA A 189 -4.66 -10.77 -14.30
CA ALA A 189 -5.43 -9.62 -13.85
C ALA A 189 -4.59 -8.57 -13.09
N TRP A 190 -3.41 -8.93 -12.59
CA TRP A 190 -2.57 -7.98 -11.83
C TRP A 190 -1.67 -7.17 -12.77
N THR A 191 -1.72 -5.86 -12.62
CA THR A 191 -0.89 -4.92 -13.38
C THR A 191 -0.40 -3.80 -12.48
N GLY A 192 0.75 -3.21 -12.81
CA GLY A 192 1.32 -2.08 -12.07
C GLY A 192 2.42 -2.53 -11.12
N HIS A 193 2.46 -1.96 -9.91
CA HIS A 193 3.50 -2.25 -8.91
C HIS A 193 2.87 -2.78 -7.63
N VAL A 194 3.49 -3.81 -7.06
CA VAL A 194 3.19 -4.31 -5.71
C VAL A 194 4.47 -4.44 -4.89
N GLY A 195 4.39 -4.14 -3.61
CA GLY A 195 5.44 -4.46 -2.65
C GLY A 195 4.91 -5.38 -1.57
N PHE A 196 5.71 -6.35 -1.15
CA PHE A 196 5.39 -7.27 -0.07
C PHE A 196 6.42 -7.14 1.05
N ASP A 197 5.93 -7.05 2.28
CA ASP A 197 6.78 -7.19 3.45
C ASP A 197 6.65 -8.61 4.01
N PHE A 198 7.76 -9.17 4.45
CA PHE A 198 7.83 -10.49 5.07
C PHE A 198 8.39 -10.40 6.50
N LEU A 199 7.84 -11.21 7.40
CA LEU A 199 8.42 -11.52 8.70
C LEU A 199 9.31 -12.74 8.54
N ALA A 200 10.57 -12.63 8.94
CA ALA A 200 11.50 -13.77 9.00
C ALA A 200 11.55 -14.31 10.43
N LYS A 201 11.46 -15.64 10.61
CA LYS A 201 11.55 -16.32 11.92
C LYS A 201 12.59 -17.43 11.84
N ALA A 202 13.56 -17.41 12.75
CA ALA A 202 14.47 -18.53 12.92
C ALA A 202 13.74 -19.64 13.69
N GLU A 203 13.55 -20.78 13.03
CA GLU A 203 13.07 -22.01 13.64
C GLU A 203 14.25 -22.97 13.84
N PRO A 204 14.38 -23.59 15.02
CA PRO A 204 15.39 -24.62 15.22
C PRO A 204 15.10 -25.82 14.31
N ASP A 205 16.09 -26.21 13.50
CA ASP A 205 16.09 -27.46 12.75
C ASP A 205 16.54 -28.61 13.68
N ASP A 206 16.05 -29.82 13.42
CA ASP A 206 16.45 -31.07 14.08
C ASP A 206 17.97 -31.33 14.03
N LYS A 207 18.69 -30.57 13.18
CA LYS A 207 20.14 -30.66 12.97
C LYS A 207 20.96 -29.51 13.57
N MET A 208 20.39 -28.68 14.45
CA MET A 208 21.02 -27.45 14.99
C MET A 208 21.41 -26.41 13.92
N ALA A 209 20.86 -26.53 12.71
CA ALA A 209 20.82 -25.43 11.75
C ALA A 209 19.63 -24.53 12.09
N TYR A 210 19.74 -23.23 11.92
CA TYR A 210 18.59 -22.34 11.99
C TYR A 210 17.97 -22.27 10.60
N GLN A 211 16.72 -22.72 10.45
CA GLN A 211 15.94 -22.45 9.24
C GLN A 211 15.20 -21.14 9.41
N VAL A 212 15.30 -20.25 8.43
CA VAL A 212 14.53 -19.00 8.43
C VAL A 212 13.22 -19.25 7.68
N ARG A 213 12.10 -19.27 8.41
CA ARG A 213 10.76 -19.31 7.83
C ARG A 213 10.27 -17.89 7.59
N MET A 214 9.76 -17.62 6.39
CA MET A 214 9.18 -16.33 6.03
C MET A 214 7.65 -16.36 6.07
N TYR A 215 7.05 -15.25 6.47
CA TYR A 215 5.60 -15.05 6.49
C TYR A 215 5.24 -13.73 5.80
N PRO A 216 4.36 -13.70 4.79
CA PRO A 216 3.89 -12.45 4.20
C PRO A 216 3.08 -11.69 5.25
N ILE A 217 3.37 -10.40 5.41
CA ILE A 217 2.79 -9.62 6.49
C ILE A 217 2.07 -8.34 6.07
N GLU A 218 2.39 -7.82 4.90
CA GLU A 218 1.78 -6.62 4.35
C GLU A 218 1.96 -6.63 2.83
N CYS A 219 0.99 -6.07 2.11
CA CYS A 219 1.15 -5.74 0.71
C CYS A 219 0.84 -4.26 0.50
N SER A 220 1.76 -3.57 -0.16
CA SER A 220 1.52 -2.25 -0.74
C SER A 220 1.15 -2.44 -2.21
N PRO A 221 -0.13 -2.34 -2.61
CA PRO A 221 -0.54 -2.45 -4.00
C PRO A 221 -0.25 -1.15 -4.78
N ARG A 222 0.97 -0.64 -4.60
CA ARG A 222 1.55 0.59 -5.13
C ARG A 222 3.06 0.52 -4.96
N VAL A 223 3.76 1.52 -5.49
CA VAL A 223 5.20 1.68 -5.25
C VAL A 223 5.48 1.71 -3.74
N HIS A 224 6.29 0.76 -3.30
CA HIS A 224 6.77 0.68 -1.92
C HIS A 224 8.08 1.45 -1.77
N THR A 225 8.37 1.99 -0.58
CA THR A 225 9.61 2.74 -0.34
C THR A 225 10.85 1.90 -0.59
N ALA A 226 10.78 0.57 -0.44
CA ALA A 226 11.87 -0.34 -0.78
C ALA A 226 12.33 -0.27 -2.24
N VAL A 227 11.55 0.37 -3.13
CA VAL A 227 11.96 0.66 -4.52
C VAL A 227 13.30 1.42 -4.59
N VAL A 228 13.64 2.20 -3.56
CA VAL A 228 14.92 2.93 -3.49
C VAL A 228 16.14 2.01 -3.50
N LEU A 229 15.99 0.75 -3.07
CA LEU A 229 17.06 -0.24 -3.12
C LEU A 229 17.40 -0.67 -4.56
N PHE A 230 16.55 -0.32 -5.52
CA PHE A 230 16.72 -0.57 -6.94
C PHE A 230 17.20 0.66 -7.70
N ASN A 231 17.70 1.69 -6.99
CA ASN A 231 18.21 2.92 -7.61
C ASN A 231 19.23 2.64 -8.73
N ASP A 232 20.09 1.64 -8.52
CA ASP A 232 21.12 1.25 -9.48
C ASP A 232 20.67 0.13 -10.43
N THR A 233 19.36 -0.09 -10.55
CA THR A 233 18.74 -1.10 -11.43
C THR A 233 17.89 -0.41 -12.51
N PRO A 234 18.52 0.23 -13.52
CA PRO A 234 17.81 0.97 -14.57
C PRO A 234 16.85 0.06 -15.37
N ALA A 235 17.11 -1.24 -15.43
CA ALA A 235 16.22 -2.22 -16.06
C ALA A 235 14.81 -2.26 -15.42
N MET A 236 14.64 -1.79 -14.18
CA MET A 236 13.32 -1.61 -13.58
C MET A 236 12.46 -0.60 -14.38
N VAL A 237 13.07 0.46 -14.91
CA VAL A 237 12.39 1.44 -15.76
C VAL A 237 11.85 0.78 -17.03
N ASP A 238 12.64 -0.10 -17.65
CA ASP A 238 12.22 -0.84 -18.83
C ASP A 238 11.00 -1.71 -18.55
N GLU A 239 10.88 -2.28 -17.35
CA GLU A 239 9.70 -3.07 -16.96
C GLU A 239 8.45 -2.21 -16.76
N TYR A 240 8.59 -1.00 -16.22
CA TYR A 240 7.50 -0.03 -16.16
C TYR A 240 7.05 0.42 -17.54
N LEU A 241 7.99 0.71 -18.44
CA LEU A 241 7.68 1.15 -19.81
C LEU A 241 7.07 0.00 -20.63
N ALA A 242 7.54 -1.24 -20.45
CA ALA A 242 7.00 -2.42 -21.12
C ALA A 242 5.55 -2.76 -20.75
N ILE A 243 5.00 -2.17 -19.68
CA ILE A 243 3.57 -2.24 -19.36
C ILE A 243 2.74 -1.41 -20.36
N LEU A 244 3.31 -0.31 -20.87
CA LEU A 244 2.64 0.59 -21.80
C LEU A 244 2.61 0.04 -23.23
N ASP A 245 3.54 -0.84 -23.59
CA ASP A 245 3.61 -1.47 -24.90
C ASP A 245 2.57 -2.59 -25.05
N ASP A 246 1.74 -2.54 -26.09
CA ASP A 246 0.68 -3.56 -26.32
C ASP A 246 1.24 -4.95 -26.69
N ALA A 247 2.51 -5.03 -27.11
CA ALA A 247 3.20 -6.29 -27.37
C ALA A 247 3.71 -6.95 -26.08
N VAL A 248 3.53 -8.26 -25.95
CA VAL A 248 4.05 -9.07 -24.83
C VAL A 248 5.26 -9.87 -25.31
N PRO A 249 6.49 -9.36 -25.20
CA PRO A 249 7.64 -10.23 -25.19
C PRO A 249 7.74 -10.87 -23.80
N THR A 250 7.76 -12.20 -23.74
CA THR A 250 8.21 -12.95 -22.56
C THR A 250 9.67 -12.63 -22.29
N ARG A 251 9.94 -11.71 -21.36
CA ARG A 251 11.28 -11.41 -20.85
C ARG A 251 11.53 -12.20 -19.57
N LYS A 252 12.79 -12.61 -19.33
CA LYS A 252 13.17 -13.28 -18.08
C LYS A 252 13.08 -12.27 -16.92
N PRO A 253 12.73 -12.71 -15.69
CA PRO A 253 12.73 -11.84 -14.52
C PRO A 253 14.10 -11.20 -14.30
N LEU A 254 14.10 -9.91 -13.96
CA LEU A 254 15.31 -9.21 -13.52
C LEU A 254 15.65 -9.67 -12.11
N VAL A 255 16.85 -10.24 -11.96
CA VAL A 255 17.47 -10.51 -10.67
C VAL A 255 18.34 -9.30 -10.34
N GLN A 256 18.18 -8.74 -9.14
CA GLN A 256 19.08 -7.70 -8.66
C GLN A 256 20.49 -8.29 -8.59
N LEU A 257 21.42 -7.74 -9.39
CA LEU A 257 22.83 -8.06 -9.24
C LEU A 257 23.27 -7.51 -7.89
N SER A 258 23.98 -8.33 -7.11
CA SER A 258 24.43 -7.99 -5.76
C SER A 258 25.10 -6.60 -5.74
N PRO A 259 24.91 -5.79 -4.68
CA PRO A 259 25.50 -4.46 -4.61
C PRO A 259 27.00 -4.56 -4.84
N ARG A 260 27.52 -3.82 -5.84
CA ARG A 260 28.96 -3.68 -6.00
C ARG A 260 29.47 -2.96 -4.75
N ARG A 261 30.31 -3.65 -3.98
CA ARG A 261 31.02 -3.08 -2.82
C ARG A 261 31.94 -1.96 -3.27
#